data_AF-A0A9Q7AF18-F1
#
_entry.id   AF-A0A9Q7AF18-F1
#
_cell.length_a   1.000
_cell.length_b   1.000
_cell.length_c   1.000
_cell.angle_alpha   90.00
_cell.angle_beta   90.00
_cell.angle_gamma   90.00
#
_symmetry.space_group_name_H-M   'P 1'
#
loop_
_entity.id
_entity.type
_entity.pdbx_description
1 polymer ?
#
loop_
_entity_poly.entity_id
_entity_poly.type
_entity_poly.pdbx_seq_one_letter_code
_entity_poly.pdbx_strand_id
1 'polypeptide(L)'
;MRFRKRIGLVLASLVLALSLPGVGWTLSIGTFNIEYFTVSGKKAYVDDDLEKLADAVLASGADVLALQEIGDGPSLRYFLQKTLPGWKYVIHDRGSRQDLAFIWNDDRVKLLDGPTPYYQNASFLWKERSLTLFDRPPLVAVFLDREADRRFTLVNVHLKSQSTQGKRDKVEALIYNETKRGLQILKINELVQSLRGVRFVLGDYNIETVVGAAFPLLTLPEGHYSYDNLKVNIDHIGYVGIDSDDSWCLAETESAIERRSTKKAQHPDHDIVVLHFRWPSAEQGTGGHRP
;
A
#
# COMPACT_ATOMS: atom_id res chain seq x y z
N MET A 1 69.10 37.50 -5.12
CA MET A 1 68.26 36.31 -4.90
C MET A 1 66.81 36.75 -4.73
N ARG A 2 65.94 36.50 -5.72
CA ARG A 2 64.53 36.88 -5.74
C ARG A 2 63.68 35.67 -5.31
N PHE A 3 62.95 35.77 -4.20
CA PHE A 3 61.92 34.79 -3.85
C PHE A 3 60.54 35.37 -4.14
N ARG A 4 59.90 34.88 -5.21
CA ARG A 4 58.49 35.17 -5.52
C ARG A 4 57.60 34.27 -4.66
N LYS A 5 56.78 34.85 -3.79
CA LYS A 5 55.66 34.15 -3.14
C LYS A 5 54.56 33.93 -4.17
N ARG A 6 54.23 32.67 -4.45
CA ARG A 6 53.02 32.28 -5.21
C ARG A 6 51.83 32.36 -4.26
N ILE A 7 50.90 33.28 -4.53
CA ILE A 7 49.56 33.28 -3.92
C ILE A 7 48.75 32.26 -4.71
N GLY A 8 48.43 31.12 -4.09
CA GLY A 8 47.51 30.14 -4.65
C GLY A 8 46.09 30.64 -4.46
N LEU A 9 45.39 30.87 -5.57
CA LEU A 9 43.97 31.18 -5.61
C LEU A 9 43.20 29.89 -5.27
N VAL A 10 42.53 29.85 -4.12
CA VAL A 10 41.56 28.78 -3.80
C VAL A 10 40.24 29.19 -4.45
N LEU A 11 39.92 28.58 -5.59
CA LEU A 11 38.59 28.68 -6.20
C LEU A 11 37.63 27.79 -5.39
N ALA A 12 36.92 28.40 -4.44
CA ALA A 12 35.75 27.79 -3.84
C ALA A 12 34.66 27.72 -4.91
N SER A 13 34.43 26.52 -5.44
CA SER A 13 33.31 26.25 -6.34
C SER A 13 32.03 26.22 -5.51
N LEU A 14 31.32 27.35 -5.48
CA LEU A 14 29.98 27.44 -4.91
C LEU A 14 29.01 26.79 -5.91
N VAL A 15 28.68 25.52 -5.71
CA VAL A 15 27.58 24.87 -6.43
C VAL A 15 26.29 25.39 -5.80
N LEU A 16 25.70 26.40 -6.43
CA LEU A 16 24.37 26.87 -6.11
C LEU A 16 23.38 25.80 -6.60
N ALA A 17 22.92 24.92 -5.72
CA ALA A 17 21.81 24.03 -6.00
C ALA A 17 20.54 24.90 -6.13
N LEU A 18 20.23 25.29 -7.36
CA LEU A 18 18.93 25.84 -7.72
C LEU A 18 17.89 24.73 -7.52
N SER A 19 17.25 24.72 -6.36
CA SER A 19 15.99 24.03 -6.14
C SER A 19 14.96 24.67 -7.08
N LEU A 20 14.76 24.06 -8.24
CA LEU A 20 13.52 24.26 -8.99
C LEU A 20 12.37 24.07 -8.00
N PRO A 21 11.34 24.94 -7.99
CA PRO A 21 10.15 24.67 -7.20
C PRO A 21 9.66 23.30 -7.62
N GLY A 22 9.82 22.34 -6.71
CA GLY A 22 9.49 20.96 -6.96
C GLY A 22 8.07 20.93 -7.49
N VAL A 23 7.86 20.17 -8.56
CA VAL A 23 6.53 19.78 -8.99
C VAL A 23 5.99 18.90 -7.85
N GLY A 24 5.54 19.53 -6.76
CA GLY A 24 5.15 18.87 -5.54
C GLY A 24 3.88 18.09 -5.79
N TRP A 25 3.89 16.81 -5.45
CA TRP A 25 2.68 16.01 -5.29
C TRP A 25 1.90 16.55 -4.10
N THR A 26 0.56 16.59 -4.19
CA THR A 26 -0.24 17.04 -3.04
C THR A 26 -0.43 15.92 -2.05
N LEU A 27 -0.61 14.69 -2.54
CA LEU A 27 -0.86 13.52 -1.73
C LEU A 27 -0.23 12.27 -2.36
N SER A 28 0.34 11.43 -1.52
CA SER A 28 0.86 10.12 -1.88
C SER A 28 0.19 9.04 -1.03
N ILE A 29 -0.49 8.10 -1.68
CA ILE A 29 -1.15 6.96 -1.01
C ILE A 29 -0.55 5.66 -1.51
N GLY A 30 -0.39 4.66 -0.66
CA GLY A 30 0.18 3.40 -1.11
C GLY A 30 -0.29 2.18 -0.35
N THR A 31 0.12 1.01 -0.84
CA THR A 31 -0.15 -0.29 -0.23
C THR A 31 1.15 -1.06 -0.02
N PHE A 32 1.19 -1.89 1.02
CA PHE A 32 2.35 -2.73 1.31
C PHE A 32 1.97 -3.98 2.11
N ASN A 33 2.21 -5.15 1.52
CA ASN A 33 2.18 -6.42 2.24
C ASN A 33 3.55 -6.67 2.90
N ILE A 34 3.61 -6.59 4.23
CA ILE A 34 4.89 -6.67 4.97
C ILE A 34 5.26 -8.14 5.29
N GLU A 35 4.49 -9.12 4.83
CA GLU A 35 4.75 -10.56 4.99
C GLU A 35 4.89 -11.03 6.46
N TYR A 36 3.76 -11.29 7.11
CA TYR A 36 3.65 -11.74 8.51
C TYR A 36 4.43 -10.89 9.54
N PHE A 37 4.34 -9.57 9.44
CA PHE A 37 5.11 -8.64 10.26
C PHE A 37 4.87 -8.83 11.77
N THR A 38 5.91 -9.18 12.53
CA THR A 38 5.87 -9.24 14.00
C THR A 38 7.27 -8.99 14.56
N VAL A 39 7.37 -8.39 15.75
CA VAL A 39 8.64 -8.20 16.48
C VAL A 39 8.82 -9.22 17.60
N SER A 40 8.00 -10.27 17.60
CA SER A 40 8.02 -11.32 18.61
C SER A 40 8.07 -12.72 17.98
N GLY A 41 8.58 -13.69 18.75
CA GLY A 41 8.66 -15.09 18.32
C GLY A 41 9.80 -15.38 17.33
N LYS A 42 9.75 -16.57 16.72
CA LYS A 42 10.88 -17.13 15.95
C LYS A 42 11.17 -16.42 14.63
N LYS A 43 10.19 -15.75 14.05
CA LYS A 43 10.30 -15.00 12.78
C LYS A 43 10.31 -13.49 13.00
N ALA A 44 10.59 -13.05 14.23
CA ALA A 44 10.58 -11.64 14.59
C ALA A 44 11.46 -10.79 13.67
N TYR A 45 10.96 -9.63 13.31
CA TYR A 45 11.76 -8.52 12.82
C TYR A 45 12.59 -8.00 13.99
N VAL A 46 13.90 -7.89 13.79
CA VAL A 46 14.80 -7.28 14.78
C VAL A 46 15.16 -5.87 14.34
N ASP A 47 15.80 -5.11 15.22
CA ASP A 47 16.01 -3.66 15.07
C ASP A 47 16.49 -3.22 13.68
N ASP A 48 17.56 -3.82 13.15
CA ASP A 48 18.07 -3.48 11.81
C ASP A 48 17.05 -3.75 10.67
N ASP A 49 16.08 -4.66 10.87
CA ASP A 49 15.01 -4.90 9.89
C ASP A 49 14.02 -3.74 9.94
N LEU A 50 13.70 -3.30 11.16
CA LEU A 50 12.75 -2.21 11.40
C LEU A 50 13.29 -0.91 10.81
N GLU A 51 14.59 -0.64 10.97
CA GLU A 51 15.23 0.53 10.36
C GLU A 51 15.12 0.48 8.83
N LYS A 52 15.41 -0.67 8.20
CA LYS A 52 15.30 -0.85 6.75
C LYS A 52 13.86 -0.73 6.25
N LEU A 53 12.89 -1.28 6.97
CA LEU A 53 11.47 -1.09 6.64
C LEU A 53 11.06 0.37 6.74
N ALA A 54 11.53 1.08 7.77
CA ALA A 54 11.23 2.51 7.92
C ALA A 54 11.87 3.34 6.81
N ASP A 55 13.12 3.02 6.43
CA ASP A 55 13.80 3.66 5.30
C ASP A 55 13.02 3.44 3.99
N ALA A 56 12.53 2.22 3.74
CA ALA A 56 11.69 1.93 2.58
C ALA A 56 10.38 2.72 2.61
N VAL A 57 9.69 2.76 3.76
CA VAL A 57 8.46 3.57 3.93
C VAL A 57 8.72 5.05 3.65
N LEU A 58 9.81 5.61 4.18
CA LEU A 58 10.15 7.02 3.97
C LEU A 58 10.59 7.29 2.53
N ALA A 59 11.39 6.40 1.93
CA ALA A 59 11.84 6.50 0.54
C ALA A 59 10.69 6.42 -0.46
N SER A 60 9.63 5.67 -0.14
CA SER A 60 8.42 5.58 -0.95
C SER A 60 7.67 6.92 -1.07
N GLY A 61 7.93 7.88 -0.18
CA GLY A 61 7.26 9.17 -0.16
C GLY A 61 5.77 9.11 0.16
N ALA A 62 5.24 7.97 0.62
CA ALA A 62 3.84 7.83 0.99
C ALA A 62 3.47 8.74 2.19
N ASP A 63 2.30 9.36 2.12
CA ASP A 63 1.71 10.06 3.27
C ASP A 63 0.80 9.13 4.09
N VAL A 64 0.24 8.09 3.45
CA VAL A 64 -0.57 7.04 4.08
C VAL A 64 -0.35 5.72 3.35
N LEU A 65 -0.20 4.64 4.12
CA LEU A 65 -0.06 3.27 3.61
C LEU A 65 -1.16 2.36 4.17
N ALA A 66 -1.76 1.57 3.29
CA ALA A 66 -2.56 0.41 3.62
C ALA A 66 -1.65 -0.81 3.78
N LEU A 67 -1.61 -1.40 4.98
CA LEU A 67 -0.73 -2.51 5.27
C LEU A 67 -1.48 -3.84 5.29
N GLN A 68 -0.86 -4.88 4.74
CA GLN A 68 -1.31 -6.25 4.83
C GLN A 68 -0.32 -7.11 5.63
N GLU A 69 -0.82 -8.22 6.14
CA GLU A 69 -0.08 -9.21 6.91
C GLU A 69 0.59 -8.72 8.19
N ILE A 70 -0.10 -7.86 8.93
CA ILE A 70 0.36 -7.48 10.27
C ILE A 70 0.07 -8.61 11.25
N GLY A 71 1.12 -9.08 11.93
CA GLY A 71 1.04 -10.20 12.85
C GLY A 71 0.30 -9.88 14.15
N ASP A 72 0.45 -8.65 14.65
CA ASP A 72 -0.22 -8.17 15.86
C ASP A 72 -0.08 -6.63 16.04
N GLY A 73 -1.04 -6.02 16.74
CA GLY A 73 -1.03 -4.58 17.03
C GLY A 73 0.17 -4.08 17.87
N PRO A 74 0.64 -4.80 18.91
CA PRO A 74 1.83 -4.44 19.66
C PRO A 74 3.10 -4.31 18.82
N SER A 75 3.32 -5.21 17.86
CA SER A 75 4.45 -5.17 16.94
C SER A 75 4.40 -3.93 16.05
N LEU A 76 3.24 -3.64 15.46
CA LEU A 76 3.05 -2.45 14.64
C LEU A 76 3.29 -1.16 15.44
N ARG A 77 2.73 -1.10 16.66
CA ARG A 77 2.97 0.02 17.58
C ARG A 77 4.46 0.22 17.87
N TYR A 78 5.17 -0.87 18.18
CA TYR A 78 6.60 -0.82 18.49
C TYR A 78 7.41 -0.29 17.31
N PHE A 79 7.14 -0.79 16.10
CA PHE A 79 7.77 -0.33 14.86
C PHE A 79 7.62 1.18 14.68
N LEU A 80 6.40 1.69 14.74
CA LEU A 80 6.15 3.12 14.52
C LEU A 80 6.79 4.00 15.59
N GLN A 81 6.65 3.64 16.87
CA GLN A 81 7.23 4.42 17.96
C GLN A 81 8.75 4.49 17.88
N LYS A 82 9.38 3.44 17.37
CA LYS A 82 10.84 3.33 17.31
C LYS A 82 11.43 3.99 16.06
N THR A 83 10.81 3.80 14.90
CA THR A 83 11.46 4.06 13.60
C THR A 83 10.74 5.08 12.74
N LEU A 84 9.45 5.35 13.00
CA LEU A 84 8.65 6.33 12.26
C LEU A 84 8.01 7.34 13.22
N PRO A 85 8.80 8.13 13.97
CA PRO A 85 8.26 9.10 14.91
C PRO A 85 7.37 10.12 14.17
N GLY A 86 6.21 10.42 14.74
CA GLY A 86 5.20 11.29 14.13
C GLY A 86 4.16 10.55 13.28
N TRP A 87 4.48 9.34 12.80
CA TRP A 87 3.48 8.50 12.14
C TRP A 87 2.48 7.94 13.14
N LYS A 88 1.26 7.75 12.67
CA LYS A 88 0.15 7.14 13.41
C LYS A 88 -0.25 5.86 12.72
N TYR A 89 -1.00 5.03 13.44
CA TYR A 89 -1.55 3.80 12.89
C TYR A 89 -2.95 3.55 13.41
N VAL A 90 -3.66 2.71 12.68
CA VAL A 90 -4.84 2.05 13.17
C VAL A 90 -4.95 0.66 12.54
N ILE A 91 -5.38 -0.33 13.33
CA ILE A 91 -5.33 -1.74 12.96
C ILE A 91 -6.65 -2.41 13.31
N HIS A 92 -7.09 -3.34 12.47
CA HIS A 92 -8.14 -4.29 12.82
C HIS A 92 -7.50 -5.56 13.38
N ASP A 93 -7.13 -5.50 14.67
CA ASP A 93 -6.52 -6.62 15.38
C ASP A 93 -7.58 -7.68 15.69
N ARG A 94 -7.44 -8.87 15.09
CA ARG A 94 -8.31 -10.02 15.29
C ARG A 94 -7.61 -11.15 16.02
N GLY A 95 -6.41 -10.90 16.55
CA GLY A 95 -5.51 -11.95 17.02
C GLY A 95 -5.09 -12.92 15.90
N SER A 96 -5.17 -12.47 14.64
CA SER A 96 -4.73 -13.25 13.48
C SER A 96 -3.31 -12.82 13.10
N ARG A 97 -2.54 -13.71 12.46
CA ARG A 97 -1.19 -13.37 12.00
C ARG A 97 -1.16 -12.57 10.69
N GLN A 98 -2.31 -12.11 10.22
CA GLN A 98 -2.46 -11.46 8.92
C GLN A 98 -3.51 -10.34 8.96
N ASP A 99 -3.44 -9.50 9.99
CA ASP A 99 -4.34 -8.38 10.14
C ASP A 99 -4.01 -7.24 9.18
N LEU A 100 -5.01 -6.39 8.94
CA LEU A 100 -4.92 -5.23 8.07
C LEU A 100 -4.78 -3.97 8.92
N ALA A 101 -3.97 -3.03 8.46
CA ALA A 101 -3.76 -1.76 9.13
C ALA A 101 -3.69 -0.59 8.13
N PHE A 102 -3.75 0.61 8.67
CA PHE A 102 -3.28 1.81 8.02
C PHE A 102 -2.20 2.45 8.87
N ILE A 103 -1.18 3.02 8.23
CA ILE A 103 -0.23 3.94 8.86
C ILE A 103 -0.22 5.25 8.07
N TRP A 104 0.02 6.39 8.73
CA TRP A 104 0.06 7.67 8.05
C TRP A 104 0.95 8.69 8.76
N ASN A 105 1.51 9.63 7.98
CA ASN A 105 2.19 10.80 8.47
C ASN A 105 1.16 11.83 8.98
N ASP A 106 1.11 12.06 10.30
CA ASP A 106 0.09 12.91 10.94
C ASP A 106 0.17 14.39 10.54
N ASP A 107 1.34 14.84 10.08
CA ASP A 107 1.55 16.22 9.62
C ASP A 107 0.91 16.47 8.25
N ARG A 108 0.69 15.40 7.47
CA ARG A 108 0.17 15.44 6.10
C ARG A 108 -1.29 15.00 6.03
N VAL A 109 -1.61 13.92 6.76
CA VAL A 109 -2.92 13.26 6.69
C VAL A 109 -3.51 13.12 8.09
N LYS A 110 -4.83 13.23 8.20
CA LYS A 110 -5.57 13.00 9.44
C LYS A 110 -6.63 11.93 9.24
N LEU A 111 -6.68 10.94 10.12
CA LEU A 111 -7.81 10.00 10.21
C LEU A 111 -9.06 10.74 10.71
N LEU A 112 -10.15 10.67 9.95
CA LEU A 112 -11.44 11.26 10.30
C LEU A 112 -12.44 10.23 10.84
N ASP A 113 -12.45 9.03 10.26
CA ASP A 113 -13.37 7.97 10.63
C ASP A 113 -12.77 6.57 10.35
N GLY A 114 -13.26 5.58 11.09
CA GLY A 114 -12.78 4.20 11.03
C GLY A 114 -11.58 3.90 11.94
N PRO A 115 -10.94 2.73 11.75
CA PRO A 115 -11.15 1.81 10.66
C PRO A 115 -12.40 0.95 10.90
N THR A 116 -13.12 0.62 9.83
CA THR A 116 -14.30 -0.23 9.89
C THR A 116 -14.07 -1.46 9.02
N PRO A 117 -14.12 -2.68 9.58
CA PRO A 117 -14.07 -3.90 8.80
C PRO A 117 -15.42 -4.19 8.15
N TYR A 118 -15.40 -4.51 6.86
CA TYR A 118 -16.61 -4.86 6.11
C TYR A 118 -16.64 -6.36 5.81
N TYR A 119 -17.84 -6.95 5.82
CA TYR A 119 -18.06 -8.37 5.47
C TYR A 119 -17.36 -9.38 6.37
N GLN A 120 -17.13 -9.05 7.64
CA GLN A 120 -16.46 -9.94 8.61
C GLN A 120 -17.09 -11.33 8.75
N ASN A 121 -18.41 -11.41 8.58
CA ASN A 121 -19.18 -12.66 8.66
C ASN A 121 -19.70 -13.14 7.30
N ALA A 122 -19.22 -12.57 6.19
CA ALA A 122 -19.68 -12.99 4.87
C ALA A 122 -19.18 -14.40 4.56
N SER A 123 -20.04 -15.20 3.94
CA SER A 123 -19.75 -16.56 3.51
C SER A 123 -20.17 -16.80 2.07
N PHE A 124 -19.70 -17.91 1.51
CA PHE A 124 -20.12 -18.40 0.20
C PHE A 124 -20.24 -19.93 0.23
N LEU A 125 -21.02 -20.48 -0.71
CA LEU A 125 -21.19 -21.92 -0.84
C LEU A 125 -20.11 -22.49 -1.77
N TRP A 126 -19.39 -23.51 -1.29
CA TRP A 126 -18.44 -24.28 -2.09
C TRP A 126 -18.63 -25.77 -1.81
N LYS A 127 -18.99 -26.55 -2.83
CA LYS A 127 -19.27 -27.99 -2.70
C LYS A 127 -20.18 -28.28 -1.49
N GLU A 128 -21.32 -27.60 -1.42
CA GLU A 128 -22.35 -27.74 -0.37
C GLU A 128 -21.91 -27.27 1.04
N ARG A 129 -20.73 -26.67 1.18
CA ARG A 129 -20.25 -26.12 2.46
C ARG A 129 -20.25 -24.60 2.45
N SER A 130 -20.79 -24.01 3.52
CA SER A 130 -20.65 -22.58 3.78
C SER A 130 -19.23 -22.30 4.31
N LEU A 131 -18.47 -21.48 3.58
CA LEU A 131 -17.10 -21.11 3.92
C LEU A 131 -16.98 -19.59 4.05
N THR A 132 -16.08 -19.12 4.91
CA THR A 132 -15.78 -17.69 5.07
C THR A 132 -15.32 -17.10 3.74
N LEU A 133 -15.97 -16.02 3.30
CA LEU A 133 -15.62 -15.33 2.06
C LEU A 133 -14.38 -14.45 2.24
N PHE A 134 -14.29 -13.70 3.34
CA PHE A 134 -13.13 -12.88 3.65
C PHE A 134 -12.44 -13.37 4.91
N ASP A 135 -11.35 -14.12 4.73
CA ASP A 135 -10.48 -14.46 5.87
C ASP A 135 -9.81 -13.19 6.43
N ARG A 136 -9.71 -12.13 5.60
CA ARG A 136 -9.23 -10.78 5.91
C ARG A 136 -10.28 -9.79 5.38
N PRO A 137 -11.26 -9.38 6.21
CA PRO A 137 -12.32 -8.47 5.83
C PRO A 137 -11.74 -7.13 5.33
N PRO A 138 -12.23 -6.56 4.20
CA PRO A 138 -11.78 -5.25 3.73
C PRO A 138 -11.87 -4.21 4.84
N LEU A 139 -10.81 -3.43 5.01
CA LEU A 139 -10.71 -2.43 6.07
C LEU A 139 -10.85 -1.04 5.47
N VAL A 140 -11.85 -0.28 5.94
CA VAL A 140 -12.17 1.04 5.38
C VAL A 140 -11.86 2.13 6.40
N ALA A 141 -11.23 3.22 5.96
CA ALA A 141 -10.98 4.40 6.77
C ALA A 141 -11.13 5.67 5.93
N VAL A 142 -11.61 6.74 6.56
CA VAL A 142 -11.77 8.06 5.93
C VAL A 142 -10.67 8.97 6.45
N PHE A 143 -9.97 9.62 5.54
CA PHE A 143 -8.85 10.51 5.81
C PHE A 143 -9.10 11.91 5.27
N LEU A 144 -8.34 12.87 5.81
CA LEU A 144 -8.23 14.24 5.34
C LEU A 144 -6.78 14.49 4.91
N ASP A 145 -6.59 14.89 3.66
CA ASP A 145 -5.38 15.61 3.26
C ASP A 145 -5.44 17.01 3.85
N ARG A 146 -4.49 17.34 4.73
CA ARG A 146 -4.46 18.60 5.44
C ARG A 146 -4.06 19.77 4.55
N GLU A 147 -3.23 19.54 3.54
CA GLU A 147 -2.75 20.60 2.65
C GLU A 147 -3.87 21.06 1.70
N ALA A 148 -4.58 20.10 1.12
CA ALA A 148 -5.65 20.39 0.17
C ALA A 148 -7.05 20.54 0.81
N ASP A 149 -7.17 20.30 2.12
CA ASP A 149 -8.44 20.20 2.86
C ASP A 149 -9.46 19.27 2.16
N ARG A 150 -8.97 18.11 1.71
CA ARG A 150 -9.78 17.14 0.94
C ARG A 150 -9.93 15.82 1.64
N ARG A 151 -11.18 15.34 1.68
CA ARG A 151 -11.52 14.03 2.26
C ARG A 151 -11.42 12.94 1.21
N PHE A 152 -10.88 11.80 1.61
CA PHE A 152 -10.82 10.60 0.79
C PHE A 152 -11.00 9.35 1.64
N THR A 153 -11.49 8.28 1.02
CA THR A 153 -11.68 6.99 1.67
C THR A 153 -10.67 5.99 1.12
N LEU A 154 -10.01 5.26 2.00
CA LEU A 154 -9.19 4.11 1.62
C LEU A 154 -9.91 2.81 1.97
N VAL A 155 -9.91 1.87 1.03
CA VAL A 155 -10.39 0.49 1.20
C VAL A 155 -9.18 -0.43 1.06
N ASN A 156 -8.67 -0.93 2.19
CA ASN A 156 -7.55 -1.88 2.25
C ASN A 156 -8.07 -3.31 2.05
N VAL A 157 -7.52 -4.03 1.06
CA VAL A 157 -7.90 -5.40 0.73
C VAL A 157 -6.72 -6.37 0.84
N HIS A 158 -7.01 -7.62 1.18
CA HIS A 158 -6.06 -8.72 1.06
C HIS A 158 -6.80 -10.01 0.69
N LEU A 159 -6.83 -10.29 -0.61
CA LEU A 159 -7.68 -11.33 -1.21
C LEU A 159 -7.14 -12.75 -0.97
N LYS A 160 -7.88 -13.74 -1.48
CA LYS A 160 -7.45 -15.14 -1.33
C LYS A 160 -6.18 -15.38 -2.16
N SER A 161 -5.12 -15.87 -1.51
CA SER A 161 -3.86 -16.21 -2.18
C SER A 161 -3.96 -17.31 -3.23
N GLN A 162 -3.00 -17.33 -4.17
CA GLN A 162 -2.86 -18.40 -5.17
C GLN A 162 -2.26 -19.69 -4.62
N SER A 163 -1.69 -19.66 -3.41
CA SER A 163 -0.99 -20.81 -2.83
C SER A 163 -1.85 -22.08 -2.81
N THR A 164 -1.26 -23.17 -3.30
CA THR A 164 -1.77 -24.53 -3.22
C THR A 164 -0.93 -25.38 -2.26
N GLN A 165 -0.06 -24.76 -1.45
CA GLN A 165 0.83 -25.49 -0.55
C GLN A 165 0.02 -26.32 0.45
N GLY A 166 0.44 -27.58 0.66
CA GLY A 166 -0.24 -28.52 1.55
C GLY A 166 -1.58 -29.04 1.03
N LYS A 167 -1.97 -28.75 -0.22
CA LYS A 167 -3.18 -29.29 -0.85
C LYS A 167 -2.87 -30.55 -1.63
N ARG A 168 -3.68 -31.59 -1.42
CA ARG A 168 -3.57 -32.89 -2.13
C ARG A 168 -3.92 -32.75 -3.61
N ASP A 169 -5.00 -32.02 -3.91
CA ASP A 169 -5.40 -31.68 -5.28
C ASP A 169 -5.09 -30.21 -5.53
N LYS A 170 -4.07 -29.97 -6.37
CA LYS A 170 -3.64 -28.61 -6.71
C LYS A 170 -4.61 -27.92 -7.68
N VAL A 171 -5.23 -28.67 -8.59
CA VAL A 171 -6.16 -28.12 -9.58
C VAL A 171 -7.42 -27.64 -8.87
N GLU A 172 -7.98 -28.47 -8.00
CA GLU A 172 -9.14 -28.06 -7.19
C GLU A 172 -8.81 -26.83 -6.33
N ALA A 173 -7.62 -26.78 -5.73
CA ALA A 173 -7.19 -25.64 -4.92
C ALA A 173 -7.12 -24.34 -5.74
N LEU A 174 -6.64 -24.39 -6.98
CA LEU A 174 -6.61 -23.23 -7.88
C LEU A 174 -8.03 -22.76 -8.23
N ILE A 175 -8.91 -23.67 -8.64
CA ILE A 175 -10.30 -23.34 -8.97
C ILE A 175 -11.01 -22.72 -7.75
N TYR A 176 -10.81 -23.28 -6.55
CA TYR A 176 -11.31 -22.71 -5.31
C TYR A 176 -10.78 -21.30 -5.06
N ASN A 177 -9.45 -21.10 -5.20
CA ASN A 177 -8.81 -19.81 -4.96
C ASN A 177 -9.35 -18.74 -5.92
N GLU A 178 -9.47 -19.05 -7.21
CA GLU A 178 -10.03 -18.18 -8.23
C GLU A 178 -11.50 -17.86 -7.99
N THR A 179 -12.32 -18.88 -7.70
CA THR A 179 -13.74 -18.71 -7.38
C THR A 179 -13.92 -17.77 -6.19
N LYS A 180 -13.16 -18.00 -5.10
CA LYS A 180 -13.21 -17.16 -3.91
C LYS A 180 -12.79 -15.73 -4.22
N ARG A 181 -11.69 -15.51 -4.96
CA ARG A 181 -11.26 -14.16 -5.39
C ARG A 181 -12.32 -13.45 -6.22
N GLY A 182 -12.94 -14.12 -7.19
CA GLY A 182 -14.01 -13.54 -8.01
C GLY A 182 -15.19 -13.05 -7.17
N LEU A 183 -15.65 -13.87 -6.21
CA LEU A 183 -16.71 -13.49 -5.28
C LEU A 183 -16.29 -12.34 -4.35
N GLN A 184 -15.03 -12.30 -3.93
CA GLN A 184 -14.49 -11.18 -3.13
C GLN A 184 -14.51 -9.88 -3.94
N ILE A 185 -14.10 -9.90 -5.21
CA ILE A 185 -14.13 -8.73 -6.11
C ILE A 185 -15.57 -8.22 -6.28
N LEU A 186 -16.55 -9.11 -6.48
CA LEU A 186 -17.96 -8.72 -6.55
C LEU A 186 -18.44 -8.00 -5.28
N LYS A 187 -18.07 -8.49 -4.09
CA LYS A 187 -18.39 -7.82 -2.82
C LYS A 187 -17.64 -6.51 -2.62
N ILE A 188 -16.41 -6.40 -3.12
CA ILE A 188 -15.67 -5.13 -3.09
C ILE A 188 -16.35 -4.10 -4.00
N ASN A 189 -16.86 -4.50 -5.18
CA ASN A 189 -17.65 -3.60 -6.03
C ASN A 189 -18.89 -3.06 -5.31
N GLU A 190 -19.65 -3.93 -4.63
CA GLU A 190 -20.82 -3.53 -3.82
C GLU A 190 -20.42 -2.53 -2.72
N LEU A 191 -19.33 -2.81 -1.99
CA LEU A 191 -18.80 -1.92 -0.97
C LEU A 191 -18.44 -0.55 -1.55
N VAL A 192 -17.62 -0.53 -2.59
CA VAL A 192 -17.13 0.71 -3.21
C VAL A 192 -18.29 1.56 -3.73
N GLN A 193 -19.32 0.95 -4.32
CA GLN A 193 -20.54 1.65 -4.76
C GLN A 193 -21.35 2.24 -3.59
N SER A 194 -21.33 1.60 -2.42
CA SER A 194 -22.03 2.10 -1.23
C SER A 194 -21.33 3.29 -0.56
N LEU A 195 -20.01 3.42 -0.77
CA LEU A 195 -19.19 4.50 -0.24
C LEU A 195 -19.34 5.77 -1.09
N ARG A 196 -19.17 6.95 -0.46
CA ARG A 196 -19.32 8.26 -1.12
C ARG A 196 -17.99 8.96 -1.32
N GLY A 197 -17.95 9.92 -2.25
CA GLY A 197 -16.80 10.78 -2.48
C GLY A 197 -15.64 10.10 -3.19
N VAL A 198 -14.44 10.66 -3.01
CA VAL A 198 -13.19 10.11 -3.53
C VAL A 198 -12.82 8.87 -2.74
N ARG A 199 -12.60 7.76 -3.44
CA ARG A 199 -12.27 6.46 -2.86
C ARG A 199 -11.07 5.88 -3.58
N PHE A 200 -10.18 5.26 -2.83
CA PHE A 200 -9.12 4.42 -3.36
C PHE A 200 -9.25 3.02 -2.79
N VAL A 201 -9.07 2.01 -3.64
CA VAL A 201 -9.17 0.59 -3.30
C VAL A 201 -7.82 -0.03 -3.55
N LEU A 202 -7.11 -0.33 -2.48
CA LEU A 202 -5.70 -0.69 -2.55
C LEU A 202 -5.38 -1.88 -1.66
N GLY A 203 -4.38 -2.66 -2.04
CA GLY A 203 -4.05 -3.88 -1.31
C GLY A 203 -3.49 -4.96 -2.19
N ASP A 204 -3.27 -6.11 -1.56
CA ASP A 204 -2.84 -7.34 -2.21
C ASP A 204 -4.07 -8.10 -2.76
N TYR A 205 -4.23 -8.10 -4.09
CA TYR A 205 -5.28 -8.82 -4.79
C TYR A 205 -4.91 -10.29 -5.07
N ASN A 206 -3.64 -10.67 -4.87
CA ASN A 206 -3.11 -12.00 -5.16
C ASN A 206 -3.41 -12.46 -6.60
N ILE A 207 -3.51 -11.53 -7.55
CA ILE A 207 -3.73 -11.81 -8.97
C ILE A 207 -3.24 -10.64 -9.83
N GLU A 208 -2.67 -10.96 -10.99
CA GLU A 208 -2.14 -9.97 -11.93
C GLU A 208 -3.24 -9.18 -12.63
N THR A 209 -4.21 -9.90 -13.18
CA THR A 209 -5.33 -9.29 -13.88
C THR A 209 -6.58 -9.42 -13.01
N VAL A 210 -7.01 -8.30 -12.44
CA VAL A 210 -8.23 -8.24 -11.63
C VAL A 210 -9.43 -8.12 -12.57
N VAL A 211 -10.04 -9.26 -12.91
CA VAL A 211 -11.23 -9.31 -13.76
C VAL A 211 -12.49 -8.95 -12.94
N GLY A 212 -13.33 -8.08 -13.50
CA GLY A 212 -14.64 -7.76 -12.94
C GLY A 212 -14.65 -6.65 -11.89
N ALA A 213 -13.54 -5.95 -11.65
CA ALA A 213 -13.55 -4.73 -10.86
C ALA A 213 -14.46 -3.67 -11.52
N ALA A 214 -15.33 -3.04 -10.74
CA ALA A 214 -16.26 -2.00 -11.20
C ALA A 214 -15.66 -0.59 -11.11
N PHE A 215 -14.33 -0.51 -11.03
CA PHE A 215 -13.55 0.72 -10.91
C PHE A 215 -12.23 0.54 -11.65
N PRO A 216 -11.64 1.61 -12.19
CA PRO A 216 -10.32 1.56 -12.80
C PRO A 216 -9.26 1.11 -11.78
N LEU A 217 -8.31 0.31 -12.26
CA LEU A 217 -7.11 -0.07 -11.52
C LEU A 217 -5.90 0.51 -12.25
N LEU A 218 -4.99 1.10 -11.48
CA LEU A 218 -3.73 1.58 -12.01
C LEU A 218 -2.77 0.41 -12.18
N THR A 219 -1.87 0.53 -13.16
CA THR A 219 -0.86 -0.49 -13.47
C THR A 219 0.52 0.12 -13.29
N LEU A 220 1.42 -0.63 -12.66
CA LEU A 220 2.82 -0.21 -12.56
C LEU A 220 3.45 -0.09 -13.96
N PRO A 221 4.38 0.85 -14.16
CA PRO A 221 5.06 0.99 -15.45
C PRO A 221 5.80 -0.30 -15.85
N GLU A 222 6.07 -0.44 -17.15
CA GLU A 222 6.81 -1.59 -17.66
C GLU A 222 8.18 -1.74 -16.95
N GLY A 223 8.51 -2.97 -16.55
CA GLY A 223 9.75 -3.29 -15.84
C GLY A 223 9.63 -3.28 -14.31
N HIS A 224 8.52 -2.81 -13.77
CA HIS A 224 8.22 -2.78 -12.34
C HIS A 224 7.25 -3.92 -11.95
N TYR A 225 7.40 -4.44 -10.72
CA TYR A 225 6.59 -5.51 -10.17
C TYR A 225 6.40 -5.34 -8.65
N SER A 226 5.18 -5.53 -8.17
CA SER A 226 4.90 -5.46 -6.73
C SER A 226 5.27 -6.73 -5.95
N TYR A 227 5.55 -7.85 -6.62
CA TYR A 227 5.84 -9.14 -6.00
C TYR A 227 7.06 -9.81 -6.62
N ASP A 228 8.13 -9.87 -5.83
CA ASP A 228 9.49 -10.22 -6.25
C ASP A 228 9.64 -11.65 -6.76
N ASN A 229 9.03 -12.58 -6.03
CA ASN A 229 9.29 -14.00 -6.20
C ASN A 229 8.86 -14.50 -7.60
N LEU A 230 7.88 -13.84 -8.21
CA LEU A 230 7.40 -14.15 -9.56
C LEU A 230 7.57 -12.98 -10.54
N LYS A 231 7.99 -11.79 -10.06
CA LYS A 231 8.10 -10.56 -10.85
C LYS A 231 6.80 -10.16 -11.54
N VAL A 232 5.74 -10.08 -10.73
CA VAL A 232 4.38 -9.81 -11.18
C VAL A 232 3.72 -8.74 -10.32
N ASN A 233 2.66 -8.12 -10.84
CA ASN A 233 1.90 -7.07 -10.16
C ASN A 233 0.65 -7.63 -9.52
N ILE A 234 0.66 -7.90 -8.21
CA ILE A 234 -0.52 -8.39 -7.48
C ILE A 234 -1.05 -7.40 -6.44
N ASP A 235 -0.32 -6.30 -6.20
CA ASP A 235 -0.72 -5.19 -5.38
C ASP A 235 -1.19 -4.05 -6.28
N HIS A 236 -2.46 -3.67 -6.15
CA HIS A 236 -3.09 -2.73 -7.06
C HIS A 236 -3.66 -1.54 -6.31
N ILE A 237 -3.75 -0.40 -6.99
CA ILE A 237 -4.46 0.80 -6.52
C ILE A 237 -5.55 1.15 -7.53
N GLY A 238 -6.81 1.05 -7.11
CA GLY A 238 -7.97 1.53 -7.86
C GLY A 238 -8.51 2.84 -7.32
N TYR A 239 -9.28 3.56 -8.13
CA TYR A 239 -9.81 4.88 -7.76
C TYR A 239 -11.27 5.05 -8.22
N VAL A 240 -12.05 5.83 -7.47
CA VAL A 240 -13.44 6.20 -7.83
C VAL A 240 -13.77 7.60 -7.32
N GLY A 241 -14.54 8.36 -8.10
CA GLY A 241 -15.00 9.70 -7.72
C GLY A 241 -13.93 10.79 -7.90
N ILE A 242 -12.89 10.48 -8.67
CA ILE A 242 -11.83 11.36 -9.13
C ILE A 242 -11.40 10.88 -10.52
N ASP A 243 -11.04 11.81 -11.40
CA ASP A 243 -10.46 11.49 -12.69
C ASP A 243 -8.94 11.43 -12.56
N SER A 244 -8.32 10.39 -13.12
CA SER A 244 -6.87 10.35 -13.27
C SER A 244 -6.41 11.33 -14.33
N ASP A 245 -5.25 11.93 -14.15
CA ASP A 245 -4.61 12.78 -15.16
C ASP A 245 -3.13 12.40 -15.36
N ASP A 246 -2.48 13.01 -16.35
CA ASP A 246 -1.08 12.74 -16.70
C ASP A 246 -0.07 13.08 -15.59
N SER A 247 -0.51 13.77 -14.52
CA SER A 247 0.33 14.03 -13.35
C SER A 247 0.32 12.87 -12.36
N TRP A 248 -0.58 11.89 -12.50
CA TRP A 248 -0.57 10.73 -11.62
C TRP A 248 0.66 9.85 -11.92
N CYS A 249 1.42 9.53 -10.87
CA CYS A 249 2.59 8.69 -10.97
C CYS A 249 2.43 7.50 -10.02
N LEU A 250 2.35 6.29 -10.60
CA LEU A 250 2.42 5.05 -9.82
C LEU A 250 3.88 4.56 -9.82
N ALA A 251 4.43 4.35 -8.63
CA ALA A 251 5.81 3.92 -8.42
C ALA A 251 5.85 2.74 -7.45
N GLU A 252 6.90 1.93 -7.58
CA GLU A 252 7.26 0.93 -6.58
C GLU A 252 8.45 1.42 -5.75
N THR A 253 8.63 0.86 -4.55
CA THR A 253 9.84 1.02 -3.75
C THR A 253 10.23 -0.34 -3.19
N GLU A 254 11.42 -0.79 -3.59
CA GLU A 254 12.06 -2.02 -3.14
C GLU A 254 12.07 -2.07 -1.60
N SER A 255 11.54 -3.16 -1.05
CA SER A 255 11.35 -3.31 0.39
C SER A 255 12.09 -4.51 1.00
N ALA A 256 12.65 -5.39 0.16
CA ALA A 256 13.27 -6.62 0.62
C ALA A 256 14.48 -6.36 1.50
N ILE A 257 14.58 -7.15 2.57
CA ILE A 257 15.64 -7.03 3.55
C ILE A 257 16.61 -8.17 3.32
N GLU A 258 17.80 -7.86 2.78
CA GLU A 258 18.80 -8.86 2.37
C GLU A 258 19.05 -9.98 3.40
N ARG A 259 19.12 -9.64 4.70
CA ARG A 259 19.38 -10.64 5.76
C ARG A 259 18.21 -11.57 6.05
N ARG A 260 16.99 -11.19 5.67
CA ARG A 260 15.77 -12.01 5.78
C ARG A 260 15.53 -12.77 4.47
N SER A 261 15.99 -12.20 3.36
CA SER A 261 15.94 -12.82 2.04
C SER A 261 16.85 -14.04 1.93
N THR A 262 16.51 -14.91 1.00
CA THR A 262 17.30 -16.08 0.60
C THR A 262 17.61 -15.97 -0.89
N LYS A 263 18.46 -16.87 -1.39
CA LYS A 263 18.73 -16.97 -2.84
C LYS A 263 17.48 -17.27 -3.70
N LYS A 264 16.37 -17.67 -3.09
CA LYS A 264 15.15 -18.14 -3.78
C LYS A 264 13.91 -17.31 -3.46
N ALA A 265 13.97 -16.42 -2.47
CA ALA A 265 12.83 -15.65 -2.02
C ALA A 265 13.30 -14.37 -1.32
N GLN A 266 12.69 -13.24 -1.66
CA GLN A 266 12.85 -11.97 -0.93
C GLN A 266 11.97 -11.96 0.33
N HIS A 267 12.25 -11.04 1.26
CA HIS A 267 11.44 -10.88 2.47
C HIS A 267 11.59 -9.45 3.06
N PRO A 268 10.50 -8.65 3.15
CA PRO A 268 9.20 -8.91 2.52
C PRO A 268 9.35 -9.23 1.03
N ASP A 269 8.49 -10.10 0.50
CA ASP A 269 8.48 -10.49 -0.91
C ASP A 269 7.59 -9.60 -1.79
N HIS A 270 7.03 -8.55 -1.20
CA HIS A 270 6.29 -7.50 -1.88
C HIS A 270 7.02 -6.16 -1.76
N ASP A 271 6.85 -5.33 -2.77
CA ASP A 271 7.30 -3.94 -2.77
C ASP A 271 6.19 -2.97 -2.37
N ILE A 272 6.59 -1.78 -1.92
CA ILE A 272 5.63 -0.72 -1.60
C ILE A 272 5.16 -0.11 -2.91
N VAL A 273 3.85 -0.14 -3.17
CA VAL A 273 3.25 0.50 -4.36
C VAL A 273 2.61 1.81 -3.93
N VAL A 274 3.05 2.93 -4.51
CA VAL A 274 2.58 4.28 -4.16
C VAL A 274 2.06 5.00 -5.39
N LEU A 275 0.86 5.57 -5.26
CA LEU A 275 0.32 6.58 -6.14
C LEU A 275 0.65 7.96 -5.60
N HIS A 276 1.49 8.69 -6.32
CA HIS A 276 1.68 10.13 -6.15
C HIS A 276 0.74 10.87 -7.08
N PHE A 277 -0.05 11.79 -6.54
CA PHE A 277 -0.99 12.55 -7.37
C PHE A 277 -1.23 13.97 -6.86
N ARG A 278 -1.91 14.73 -7.72
CA ARG A 278 -2.40 16.07 -7.44
C ARG A 278 -3.91 16.07 -7.42
N TRP A 279 -4.49 16.79 -6.47
CA TRP A 279 -5.91 17.04 -6.51
C TRP A 279 -6.27 17.87 -7.74
N PRO A 280 -7.33 17.49 -8.49
CA PRO A 280 -7.88 18.33 -9.54
C PRO A 280 -8.25 19.69 -8.98
N SER A 281 -7.88 20.77 -9.67
CA SER A 281 -8.23 22.13 -9.26
C SER A 281 -9.75 22.25 -9.08
N ALA A 282 -10.19 22.98 -8.05
CA ALA A 282 -11.61 23.09 -7.69
C ALA A 282 -12.51 23.60 -8.84
N GLU A 283 -11.92 24.30 -9.82
CA GLU A 283 -12.62 24.85 -10.99
C GLU A 283 -13.12 23.77 -11.98
N GLN A 284 -12.64 22.53 -11.91
CA GLN A 284 -13.09 21.44 -12.80
C GLN A 284 -14.29 20.64 -12.25
N GLY A 285 -14.76 20.92 -11.02
CA GLY A 285 -15.73 20.10 -10.28
C GLY A 285 -17.22 20.29 -10.60
N THR A 286 -17.61 20.98 -11.67
CA THR A 286 -19.04 21.14 -12.05
C THR A 286 -19.40 20.65 -13.45
N GLY A 287 -18.52 19.88 -14.09
CA GLY A 287 -18.81 19.20 -15.36
C GLY A 287 -19.89 18.13 -15.18
N GLY A 288 -21.16 18.55 -15.29
CA GLY A 288 -22.32 17.73 -15.07
C GLY A 288 -22.32 16.44 -15.87
N HIS A 289 -22.60 15.34 -15.18
CA HIS A 289 -23.21 14.16 -15.77
C HIS A 289 -24.54 14.60 -16.41
N ARG A 290 -24.54 14.78 -17.73
CA ARG A 290 -25.79 14.70 -18.50
C ARG A 290 -26.07 13.22 -18.77
N PRO A 291 -27.33 12.79 -18.60
CA PRO A 291 -27.76 11.42 -18.85
C PRO A 291 -27.56 10.99 -20.31
#